data_AF-A0AAV9TNY3-F1
#
_entry.id   AF-A0AAV9TNY3-F1
#
_cell.length_a   1.000
_cell.length_b   1.000
_cell.length_c   1.000
_cell.angle_alpha   90.00
_cell.angle_beta   90.00
_cell.angle_gamma   90.00
#
_symmetry.space_group_name_H-M   'P 1'
#
loop_
_entity.id
_entity.type
_entity.pdbx_description
1 polymer ?
#
loop_
_entity_poly.entity_id
_entity_poly.type
_entity_poly.pdbx_seq_one_letter_code
_entity_poly.pdbx_strand_id
1 'polypeptide(L)'
;MPPLPSPPPPHQIISRTLRNAGCLARPPWAKLPPPPHSRLNSTSQAVSHGRARPPTTCPTTPARRGFCASGHHRDSDSAAADMTPPSAGGGLPRSNSCRTHARARLQETLTADLLERLRRFWFKHLKTDDAYILPQKSQMGRWFFSDVDFDQVCVRKYRPVLEAMRSARTTSKDLLSILRPSTPLQWLGLVLLLDQVPRNVYRGPESSVVFHFFDPVAREVAQHAIDAGAPTHHRVRYRVAYRMWFYLPLMHSEDLALHDAAVGHYRRMRDDFEELMAGDGAAGPDDQRKCWGVLAARREAARDLLETNYDFEMKHRDIIVQFGRYPHRNAAMGRPSTAEERDYLDNGGETFSNSSGGGGK
;
A
#
# COMPACT_ATOMS: atom_id res chain seq x y z
N MET A 1 -43.02 -10.70 -43.38
CA MET A 1 -41.59 -10.88 -43.06
C MET A 1 -41.47 -11.77 -41.84
N PRO A 2 -40.44 -12.62 -41.69
CA PRO A 2 -40.17 -13.33 -40.45
C PRO A 2 -39.70 -12.36 -39.35
N PRO A 3 -39.89 -12.69 -38.05
CA PRO A 3 -39.34 -11.90 -36.95
C PRO A 3 -37.81 -12.04 -36.87
N LEU A 4 -37.14 -11.00 -36.38
CA LEU A 4 -35.70 -11.02 -36.10
C LEU A 4 -35.39 -11.91 -34.87
N PRO A 5 -34.25 -12.63 -34.86
CA PRO A 5 -33.86 -13.46 -33.73
C PRO A 5 -33.42 -12.62 -32.53
N SER A 6 -33.78 -13.08 -31.32
CA SER A 6 -33.38 -12.46 -30.05
C SER A 6 -31.86 -12.52 -29.83
N PRO A 7 -31.26 -11.52 -29.16
CA PRO A 7 -29.83 -11.52 -28.84
C PRO A 7 -29.45 -12.62 -27.83
N PRO A 8 -28.23 -13.16 -27.88
CA PRO A 8 -27.76 -14.22 -26.98
C PRO A 8 -27.48 -13.71 -25.56
N PRO A 9 -27.54 -14.58 -24.54
CA PRO A 9 -27.25 -14.21 -23.15
C PRO A 9 -25.77 -13.83 -22.93
N PRO A 10 -25.47 -12.93 -21.98
CA PRO A 10 -24.18 -12.23 -21.90
C PRO A 10 -22.96 -13.14 -21.67
N HIS A 11 -23.15 -14.33 -21.07
CA HIS A 11 -22.06 -15.25 -20.77
C HIS A 11 -21.37 -15.86 -22.02
N GLN A 12 -21.98 -15.78 -23.21
CA GLN A 12 -21.40 -16.36 -24.44
C GLN A 12 -20.52 -15.40 -25.25
N ILE A 13 -20.64 -14.09 -25.04
CA ILE A 13 -19.92 -13.08 -25.83
C ILE A 13 -18.43 -13.03 -25.45
N ILE A 14 -18.11 -13.16 -24.17
CA ILE A 14 -16.75 -13.03 -23.61
C ILE A 14 -15.80 -14.12 -24.14
N SER A 15 -16.33 -15.32 -24.44
CA SER A 15 -15.53 -16.51 -24.78
C SER A 15 -14.83 -16.45 -26.15
N ARG A 16 -15.14 -15.46 -27.00
CA ARG A 16 -14.52 -15.31 -28.33
C ARG A 16 -13.40 -14.26 -28.39
N THR A 17 -13.47 -13.21 -27.58
CA THR A 17 -12.50 -12.11 -27.57
C THR A 17 -11.15 -12.53 -26.99
N LEU A 18 -11.16 -13.35 -25.94
CA LEU A 18 -9.96 -13.75 -25.19
C LEU A 18 -9.05 -14.77 -25.90
N ARG A 19 -9.45 -15.31 -27.06
CA ARG A 19 -8.65 -16.29 -27.83
C ARG A 19 -7.75 -15.69 -28.92
N ASN A 20 -8.00 -14.44 -29.32
CA ASN A 20 -7.20 -13.75 -30.35
C ASN A 20 -6.37 -12.57 -29.81
N ALA A 21 -6.38 -12.32 -28.49
CA ALA A 21 -5.55 -11.32 -27.82
C ALA A 21 -4.09 -11.81 -27.66
N GLY A 22 -3.43 -12.14 -28.77
CA GLY A 22 -2.06 -12.63 -28.78
C GLY A 22 -1.07 -11.59 -28.25
N CYS A 23 -0.39 -11.92 -27.14
CA CYS A 23 0.80 -11.23 -26.63
C CYS A 23 0.74 -9.69 -26.65
N LEU A 24 -0.27 -9.09 -26.00
CA LEU A 24 -0.18 -7.68 -25.62
C LEU A 24 1.12 -7.46 -24.79
N ALA A 25 1.99 -6.61 -25.31
CA ALA A 25 3.32 -6.45 -24.74
C ALA A 25 3.27 -5.92 -23.30
N ARG A 26 4.20 -6.40 -22.45
CA ARG A 26 4.35 -5.92 -21.06
C ARG A 26 4.29 -4.38 -21.00
N PRO A 27 3.54 -3.79 -20.06
CA PRO A 27 3.43 -2.33 -19.95
C PRO A 27 4.82 -1.70 -19.76
N PRO A 28 5.07 -0.50 -20.31
CA PRO A 28 6.43 0.02 -20.54
C PRO A 28 7.24 0.33 -19.28
N TRP A 29 6.66 0.25 -18.08
CA TRP A 29 7.40 0.31 -16.82
C TRP A 29 8.26 -0.94 -16.54
N ALA A 30 7.97 -2.08 -17.19
CA ALA A 30 8.67 -3.35 -16.96
C ALA A 30 10.03 -3.50 -17.69
N LYS A 31 10.61 -2.40 -18.22
CA LYS A 31 11.87 -2.39 -18.99
C LYS A 31 12.73 -1.13 -18.75
N LEU A 32 13.06 -0.82 -17.49
CA LEU A 32 14.04 0.24 -17.17
C LEU A 32 15.15 -0.30 -16.25
N PRO A 33 16.43 0.06 -16.48
CA PRO A 33 17.53 -0.27 -15.57
C PRO A 33 17.45 0.56 -14.27
N PRO A 34 18.05 0.10 -13.17
CA PRO A 34 18.09 0.85 -11.92
C PRO A 34 18.90 2.16 -12.05
N PRO A 35 18.55 3.21 -11.28
CA PRO A 35 19.30 4.47 -11.29
C PRO A 35 20.72 4.30 -10.74
N PRO A 36 21.72 5.07 -11.22
CA PRO A 36 23.11 4.92 -10.82
C PRO A 36 23.34 5.33 -9.36
N HIS A 37 24.06 4.49 -8.60
CA HIS A 37 24.48 4.81 -7.24
C HIS A 37 25.47 5.98 -7.21
N SER A 38 25.08 7.09 -6.60
CA SER A 38 25.96 8.24 -6.34
C SER A 38 27.02 7.89 -5.29
N ARG A 39 28.24 7.55 -5.75
CA ARG A 39 29.39 7.39 -4.85
C ARG A 39 29.81 8.77 -4.31
N LEU A 40 29.65 8.98 -3.01
CA LEU A 40 30.26 10.12 -2.33
C LEU A 40 31.73 9.78 -2.04
N ASN A 41 32.65 10.45 -2.73
CA ASN A 41 34.07 10.40 -2.40
C ASN A 41 34.30 11.14 -1.08
N SER A 42 34.93 10.48 -0.10
CA SER A 42 35.50 11.12 1.07
C SER A 42 37.01 10.90 1.08
N THR A 43 37.74 11.82 0.47
CA THR A 43 39.20 11.85 0.55
C THR A 43 39.65 12.29 1.93
N SER A 44 40.45 11.47 2.61
CA SER A 44 41.41 11.96 3.59
C SER A 44 42.67 11.09 3.56
N GLN A 45 43.83 11.71 3.72
CA GLN A 45 45.13 11.07 3.55
C GLN A 45 45.72 10.65 4.90
N ALA A 46 46.30 9.46 4.96
CA ALA A 46 47.35 9.10 5.91
C ALA A 46 48.29 8.10 5.23
N VAL A 47 49.60 8.34 5.32
CA VAL A 47 50.62 7.60 4.56
C VAL A 47 51.30 6.54 5.43
N SER A 48 51.75 5.47 4.76
CA SER A 48 52.54 4.32 5.23
C SER A 48 53.70 4.64 6.19
N HIS A 49 54.23 3.72 7.01
CA HIS A 49 54.74 2.37 6.67
C HIS A 49 54.62 1.36 7.85
N GLY A 50 54.84 0.05 7.70
CA GLY A 50 55.49 -0.66 6.58
C GLY A 50 55.29 -2.19 6.52
N ARG A 51 56.23 -2.87 5.85
CA ARG A 51 56.26 -4.33 5.53
C ARG A 51 56.71 -5.16 6.78
N ALA A 52 56.60 -6.50 6.86
CA ALA A 52 56.40 -7.52 5.82
C ALA A 52 55.64 -8.79 6.29
N ARG A 53 55.35 -9.67 5.33
CA ARG A 53 54.81 -11.05 5.39
C ARG A 53 55.97 -12.10 5.33
N PRO A 54 55.75 -13.43 5.37
CA PRO A 54 54.76 -14.32 6.05
C PRO A 54 55.55 -15.54 6.69
N PRO A 55 55.19 -16.86 6.60
CA PRO A 55 53.90 -17.59 6.53
C PRO A 55 53.74 -18.80 7.53
N THR A 56 52.55 -19.42 7.56
CA THR A 56 52.25 -20.83 8.00
C THR A 56 52.53 -21.20 9.48
N THR A 57 52.02 -22.30 10.09
CA THR A 57 51.23 -23.49 9.68
C THR A 57 50.05 -23.77 10.65
N CYS A 58 49.19 -24.75 10.36
CA CYS A 58 48.37 -25.48 11.36
C CYS A 58 49.04 -26.82 11.71
N PRO A 59 48.74 -27.46 12.87
CA PRO A 59 47.95 -28.71 12.77
C PRO A 59 47.03 -29.09 13.97
N THR A 60 45.97 -29.83 13.62
CA THR A 60 45.21 -30.91 14.31
C THR A 60 45.16 -31.16 15.84
N THR A 61 43.95 -31.52 16.27
CA THR A 61 43.47 -32.22 17.50
C THR A 61 44.14 -33.60 17.76
N PRO A 62 44.01 -34.23 18.97
CA PRO A 62 42.89 -35.17 19.22
C PRO A 62 42.45 -35.48 20.70
N ALA A 63 41.30 -36.19 20.86
CA ALA A 63 40.95 -37.17 21.94
C ALA A 63 40.68 -36.66 23.40
N ARG A 64 39.96 -37.36 24.32
CA ARG A 64 38.98 -38.49 24.27
C ARG A 64 38.12 -38.62 25.57
N ARG A 65 36.82 -38.93 25.41
CA ARG A 65 35.85 -39.79 26.18
C ARG A 65 36.04 -40.17 27.69
N GLY A 66 34.91 -40.14 28.45
CA GLY A 66 34.58 -40.95 29.66
C GLY A 66 33.59 -40.22 30.59
N PHE A 67 32.33 -40.61 30.93
CA PHE A 67 31.72 -41.83 31.52
C PHE A 67 32.21 -42.18 32.95
N CYS A 68 31.37 -42.51 33.96
CA CYS A 68 29.90 -42.44 34.15
C CYS A 68 29.49 -42.76 35.64
N ALA A 69 28.25 -43.25 35.88
CA ALA A 69 27.65 -43.81 37.12
C ALA A 69 27.09 -42.79 38.16
N SER A 70 25.88 -42.85 38.76
CA SER A 70 24.74 -43.81 39.00
C SER A 70 24.62 -44.30 40.46
N GLY A 71 23.46 -44.68 41.02
CA GLY A 71 22.03 -44.59 40.59
C GLY A 71 21.18 -43.96 41.72
N HIS A 72 20.11 -44.48 42.36
CA HIS A 72 19.11 -45.59 42.26
C HIS A 72 18.08 -45.28 43.43
N HIS A 73 16.81 -45.69 43.57
CA HIS A 73 15.74 -46.45 42.89
C HIS A 73 14.37 -45.99 43.55
N ARG A 74 13.15 -46.59 43.53
CA ARG A 74 12.53 -47.86 43.05
C ARG A 74 10.97 -47.73 42.91
N ASP A 75 10.36 -48.60 42.10
CA ASP A 75 9.10 -49.42 42.21
C ASP A 75 8.11 -49.19 43.41
N SER A 76 6.77 -49.37 43.35
CA SER A 76 5.83 -49.83 42.27
C SER A 76 4.33 -49.52 42.57
N ASP A 77 3.45 -49.91 41.63
CA ASP A 77 2.00 -50.25 41.76
C ASP A 77 0.91 -49.14 41.76
N SER A 78 -0.36 -49.58 41.79
CA SER A 78 -1.43 -49.05 40.91
C SER A 78 -2.73 -48.57 41.57
N ALA A 79 -3.41 -47.63 40.91
CA ALA A 79 -4.86 -47.42 40.98
C ALA A 79 -5.37 -46.65 39.74
N ALA A 80 -6.62 -46.86 39.34
CA ALA A 80 -7.27 -46.10 38.27
C ALA A 80 -8.22 -45.04 38.83
N ALA A 81 -8.28 -43.86 38.18
CA ALA A 81 -9.27 -42.83 38.44
C ALA A 81 -9.61 -42.09 37.13
N ASP A 82 -10.89 -41.93 36.85
CA ASP A 82 -11.41 -41.25 35.65
C ASP A 82 -11.38 -39.73 35.82
N MET A 83 -10.79 -39.02 34.85
CA MET A 83 -10.60 -37.55 34.87
C MET A 83 -10.64 -36.98 33.45
N THR A 84 -11.85 -36.68 32.96
CA THR A 84 -12.04 -35.85 31.75
C THR A 84 -11.45 -34.45 31.94
N PRO A 85 -10.62 -33.93 31.02
CA PRO A 85 -10.09 -32.57 31.13
C PRO A 85 -11.20 -31.52 30.91
N PRO A 86 -11.32 -30.48 31.76
CA PRO A 86 -12.33 -29.45 31.59
C PRO A 86 -12.06 -28.55 30.38
N SER A 87 -13.12 -28.17 29.68
CA SER A 87 -13.06 -27.29 28.50
C SER A 87 -12.44 -25.92 28.82
N ALA A 88 -11.44 -25.51 28.03
CA ALA A 88 -10.74 -24.23 28.17
C ALA A 88 -11.54 -23.02 27.60
N GLY A 89 -12.83 -22.93 27.92
CA GLY A 89 -13.70 -21.80 27.56
C GLY A 89 -13.65 -20.69 28.61
N GLY A 90 -12.73 -19.72 28.48
CA GLY A 90 -12.52 -18.72 29.54
C GLY A 90 -11.65 -17.52 29.19
N GLY A 91 -11.83 -16.89 28.03
CA GLY A 91 -11.10 -15.68 27.65
C GLY A 91 -11.50 -14.46 28.51
N LEU A 92 -10.68 -14.11 29.51
CA LEU A 92 -10.93 -12.97 30.41
C LEU A 92 -11.13 -11.64 29.64
N PRO A 93 -12.16 -10.83 29.99
CA PRO A 93 -12.41 -9.56 29.31
C PRO A 93 -11.31 -8.54 29.62
N ARG A 94 -10.55 -8.12 28.60
CA ARG A 94 -9.54 -7.06 28.74
C ARG A 94 -10.19 -5.76 29.24
N SER A 95 -9.64 -5.21 30.32
CA SER A 95 -10.28 -4.12 31.07
C SER A 95 -10.43 -2.83 30.26
N ASN A 96 -11.54 -2.11 30.50
CA ASN A 96 -11.83 -0.86 29.79
C ASN A 96 -10.79 0.24 30.05
N SER A 97 -10.14 0.23 31.23
CA SER A 97 -9.03 1.15 31.55
C SER A 97 -7.93 1.16 30.49
N CYS A 98 -7.54 -0.02 29.97
CA CYS A 98 -6.51 -0.12 28.93
C CYS A 98 -6.90 0.63 27.64
N ARG A 99 -8.18 0.55 27.23
CA ARG A 99 -8.69 1.28 26.05
C ARG A 99 -8.77 2.79 26.27
N THR A 100 -9.14 3.25 27.46
CA THR A 100 -9.17 4.69 27.80
C THR A 100 -7.78 5.31 27.71
N HIS A 101 -6.77 4.68 28.30
CA HIS A 101 -5.37 5.15 28.22
C HIS A 101 -4.83 5.13 26.78
N ALA A 102 -5.17 4.11 25.99
CA ALA A 102 -4.80 4.05 24.58
C ALA A 102 -5.46 5.16 23.75
N ARG A 103 -6.71 5.54 24.03
CA ARG A 103 -7.40 6.68 23.38
C ARG A 103 -6.76 8.01 23.72
N ALA A 104 -6.44 8.25 25.00
CA ALA A 104 -5.78 9.48 25.44
C ALA A 104 -4.41 9.67 24.74
N ARG A 105 -3.58 8.63 24.76
CA ARG A 105 -2.28 8.62 24.05
C ARG A 105 -2.41 8.79 22.53
N LEU A 106 -3.53 8.34 21.94
CA LEU A 106 -3.83 8.61 20.54
C LEU A 106 -4.20 10.08 20.30
N GLN A 107 -4.92 10.74 21.21
CA GLN A 107 -5.23 12.17 21.09
C GLN A 107 -3.98 13.06 21.18
N GLU A 108 -2.99 12.67 21.98
CA GLU A 108 -1.69 13.35 22.09
C GLU A 108 -0.84 13.23 20.81
N THR A 109 -0.97 12.12 20.08
CA THR A 109 -0.07 11.79 18.95
C THR A 109 -0.71 12.02 17.57
N LEU A 110 -2.02 11.84 17.45
CA LEU A 110 -2.79 12.01 16.21
C LEU A 110 -3.26 13.46 16.04
N THR A 111 -2.33 14.35 15.71
CA THR A 111 -2.59 15.78 15.56
C THR A 111 -2.62 16.23 14.10
N ALA A 112 -3.25 17.38 13.81
CA ALA A 112 -3.20 17.98 12.47
C ALA A 112 -1.75 18.26 12.00
N ASP A 113 -0.86 18.58 12.94
CA ASP A 113 0.58 18.80 12.73
C ASP A 113 1.33 17.49 12.39
N LEU A 114 0.94 16.34 12.96
CA LEU A 114 1.41 15.03 12.48
C LEU A 114 1.05 14.82 11.00
N LEU A 115 -0.21 15.07 10.63
CA LEU A 115 -0.69 14.90 9.25
C LEU A 115 0.03 15.86 8.29
N GLU A 116 0.33 17.08 8.73
CA GLU A 116 1.05 18.05 7.94
C GLU A 116 2.53 17.63 7.74
N ARG A 117 3.21 17.20 8.81
CA ARG A 117 4.56 16.61 8.72
C ARG A 117 4.61 15.39 7.81
N LEU A 118 3.58 14.53 7.85
CA LEU A 118 3.47 13.39 6.94
C LEU A 118 3.40 13.85 5.49
N ARG A 119 2.50 14.78 5.14
CA ARG A 119 2.46 15.32 3.76
C ARG A 119 3.77 15.98 3.35
N ARG A 120 4.39 16.82 4.20
CA ARG A 120 5.69 17.44 3.90
C ARG A 120 6.78 16.39 3.63
N PHE A 121 6.75 15.25 4.33
CA PHE A 121 7.65 14.12 4.09
C PHE A 121 7.33 13.34 2.81
N TRP A 122 6.06 12.97 2.60
CA TRP A 122 5.57 12.19 1.45
C TRP A 122 5.86 12.90 0.12
N PHE A 123 5.62 14.22 0.09
CA PHE A 123 5.79 15.05 -1.09
C PHE A 123 7.16 15.75 -1.18
N LYS A 124 8.12 15.48 -0.26
CA LYS A 124 9.41 16.21 -0.13
C LYS A 124 10.27 16.32 -1.40
N HIS A 125 9.99 15.49 -2.39
CA HIS A 125 10.72 15.36 -3.65
C HIS A 125 10.08 16.18 -4.79
N LEU A 126 8.81 16.57 -4.67
CA LEU A 126 8.15 17.53 -5.57
C LEU A 126 8.64 18.94 -5.20
N LYS A 127 9.34 19.60 -6.14
CA LYS A 127 10.02 20.89 -5.89
C LYS A 127 9.31 22.11 -6.46
N THR A 128 8.30 21.92 -7.30
CA THR A 128 7.53 22.97 -7.98
C THR A 128 6.04 22.67 -7.87
N ASP A 129 5.19 23.69 -7.91
CA ASP A 129 3.73 23.52 -7.93
C ASP A 129 3.27 22.69 -9.14
N ASP A 130 3.94 22.86 -10.28
CA ASP A 130 3.77 22.10 -11.51
C ASP A 130 3.91 20.58 -11.29
N ALA A 131 4.79 20.16 -10.38
CA ALA A 131 4.97 18.76 -10.02
C ALA A 131 3.86 18.24 -9.08
N TYR A 132 3.11 19.11 -8.41
CA TYR A 132 1.87 18.74 -7.73
C TYR A 132 0.67 18.68 -8.70
N ILE A 133 0.65 19.58 -9.69
CA ILE A 133 -0.36 19.61 -10.76
C ILE A 133 -0.26 18.36 -11.63
N LEU A 134 0.91 18.16 -12.26
CA LEU A 134 1.19 17.09 -13.22
C LEU A 134 2.61 16.52 -13.00
N PRO A 135 2.78 15.58 -12.04
CA PRO A 135 4.07 14.98 -11.73
C PRO A 135 4.65 14.19 -12.91
N GLN A 136 5.97 14.05 -12.94
CA GLN A 136 6.67 13.19 -13.90
C GLN A 136 6.74 11.73 -13.42
N LYS A 137 6.80 10.76 -14.33
CA LYS A 137 6.95 9.32 -14.03
C LYS A 137 8.14 9.03 -13.09
N SER A 138 9.25 9.77 -13.27
CA SER A 138 10.46 9.75 -12.42
C SER A 138 10.23 10.21 -10.98
N GLN A 139 9.30 11.15 -10.75
CA GLN A 139 8.91 11.63 -9.42
C GLN A 139 7.95 10.64 -8.76
N MET A 140 6.93 10.20 -9.50
CA MET A 140 5.91 9.25 -9.03
C MET A 140 6.49 7.93 -8.52
N GLY A 141 7.56 7.42 -9.15
CA GLY A 141 8.22 6.17 -8.75
C GLY A 141 8.61 6.14 -7.26
N ARG A 142 8.80 7.31 -6.63
CA ARG A 142 9.12 7.41 -5.20
C ARG A 142 7.98 6.98 -4.25
N TRP A 143 6.76 6.80 -4.75
CA TRP A 143 5.65 6.22 -3.99
C TRP A 143 5.40 4.75 -4.29
N PHE A 144 5.67 4.32 -5.53
CA PHE A 144 5.24 3.02 -6.05
C PHE A 144 6.33 1.94 -6.07
N PHE A 145 7.60 2.28 -5.86
CA PHE A 145 8.70 1.33 -5.72
C PHE A 145 9.12 1.14 -4.26
N SER A 146 9.64 -0.06 -3.93
CA SER A 146 10.25 -0.33 -2.63
C SER A 146 11.56 0.46 -2.44
N ASP A 147 11.61 1.28 -1.38
CA ASP A 147 12.79 2.06 -0.95
C ASP A 147 12.99 1.76 0.54
N VAL A 148 14.07 1.05 0.88
CA VAL A 148 14.33 0.57 2.26
C VAL A 148 14.57 1.74 3.22
N ASP A 149 15.25 2.80 2.78
CA ASP A 149 15.48 3.99 3.60
C ASP A 149 14.18 4.76 3.85
N PHE A 150 13.29 4.80 2.85
CA PHE A 150 11.96 5.39 3.00
C PHE A 150 11.08 4.58 3.95
N ASP A 151 11.00 3.26 3.77
CA ASP A 151 10.27 2.35 4.66
C ASP A 151 10.78 2.47 6.10
N GLN A 152 12.11 2.51 6.29
CA GLN A 152 12.73 2.70 7.60
C GLN A 152 12.43 4.07 8.24
N VAL A 153 12.31 5.15 7.45
CA VAL A 153 11.80 6.44 7.96
C VAL A 153 10.32 6.35 8.32
N CYS A 154 9.50 5.63 7.54
CA CYS A 154 8.09 5.41 7.84
C CYS A 154 7.92 4.63 9.17
N VAL A 155 8.67 3.55 9.36
CA VAL A 155 8.70 2.77 10.61
C VAL A 155 9.06 3.66 11.79
N ARG A 156 10.18 4.38 11.74
CA ARG A 156 10.64 5.23 12.86
C ARG A 156 9.67 6.37 13.20
N LYS A 157 8.98 6.94 12.22
CA LYS A 157 8.11 8.12 12.44
C LYS A 157 6.65 7.79 12.73
N TYR A 158 6.11 6.73 12.13
CA TYR A 158 4.65 6.52 12.08
C TYR A 158 4.19 5.19 12.69
N ARG A 159 5.04 4.15 12.80
CA ARG A 159 4.67 2.91 13.53
C ARG A 159 4.17 3.19 14.96
N PRO A 160 4.71 4.15 15.75
CA PRO A 160 4.21 4.42 17.11
C PRO A 160 2.74 4.85 17.18
N VAL A 161 2.26 5.69 16.24
CA VAL A 161 0.85 6.12 16.20
C VAL A 161 -0.05 5.04 15.59
N LEU A 162 0.46 4.26 14.63
CA LEU A 162 -0.27 3.14 14.03
C LEU A 162 -0.49 1.99 15.03
N GLU A 163 0.49 1.67 15.88
CA GLU A 163 0.29 0.73 16.99
C GLU A 163 -0.60 1.30 18.11
N ALA A 164 -0.61 2.62 18.32
CA ALA A 164 -1.59 3.24 19.23
C ALA A 164 -3.03 3.07 18.70
N MET A 165 -3.25 3.30 17.38
CA MET A 165 -4.54 3.04 16.74
C MET A 165 -4.99 1.59 16.88
N ARG A 166 -4.09 0.62 16.61
CA ARG A 166 -4.33 -0.82 16.74
C ARG A 166 -4.62 -1.25 18.18
N SER A 167 -3.85 -0.74 19.13
CA SER A 167 -4.02 -1.03 20.57
C SER A 167 -5.34 -0.51 21.12
N ALA A 168 -5.76 0.69 20.71
CA ALA A 168 -7.07 1.25 21.03
C ALA A 168 -8.24 0.60 20.26
N ARG A 169 -7.96 -0.16 19.19
CA ARG A 169 -8.94 -0.68 18.20
C ARG A 169 -9.79 0.45 17.59
N THR A 170 -9.11 1.51 17.18
CA THR A 170 -9.70 2.78 16.74
C THR A 170 -10.51 2.62 15.46
N THR A 171 -11.76 3.12 15.46
CA THR A 171 -12.62 3.16 14.26
C THR A 171 -12.42 4.45 13.45
N SER A 172 -12.94 4.50 12.22
CA SER A 172 -13.06 5.74 11.43
C SER A 172 -13.71 6.87 12.23
N LYS A 173 -14.85 6.59 12.89
CA LYS A 173 -15.59 7.52 13.75
C LYS A 173 -14.73 8.08 14.89
N ASP A 174 -13.89 7.25 15.50
CA ASP A 174 -12.96 7.70 16.53
C ASP A 174 -11.89 8.66 15.97
N LEU A 175 -11.25 8.30 14.85
CA LEU A 175 -10.25 9.15 14.19
C LEU A 175 -10.84 10.52 13.82
N LEU A 176 -12.06 10.54 13.26
CA LEU A 176 -12.75 11.77 12.89
C LEU A 176 -13.19 12.58 14.12
N SER A 177 -13.60 11.94 15.22
CA SER A 177 -13.94 12.63 16.47
C SER A 177 -12.74 13.39 17.09
N ILE A 178 -11.53 12.84 16.90
CA ILE A 178 -10.25 13.37 17.40
C ILE A 178 -9.74 14.48 16.47
N LEU A 179 -9.60 14.20 15.17
CA LEU A 179 -8.93 15.10 14.22
C LEU A 179 -9.82 16.20 13.64
N ARG A 180 -11.12 15.93 13.49
CA ARG A 180 -12.12 16.82 12.87
C ARG A 180 -11.59 17.55 11.61
N PRO A 181 -11.19 16.84 10.55
CA PRO A 181 -10.50 17.44 9.41
C PRO A 181 -11.36 18.50 8.71
N SER A 182 -10.90 19.76 8.74
CA SER A 182 -11.61 20.94 8.20
C SER A 182 -11.05 21.44 6.87
N THR A 183 -9.97 20.81 6.38
CA THR A 183 -9.33 21.15 5.10
C THR A 183 -9.03 19.90 4.27
N PRO A 184 -9.05 19.97 2.94
CA PRO A 184 -8.75 18.82 2.08
C PRO A 184 -7.32 18.29 2.28
N LEU A 185 -6.41 19.13 2.78
CA LEU A 185 -5.03 18.74 3.07
C LEU A 185 -4.86 18.04 4.44
N GLN A 186 -5.80 18.18 5.37
CA GLN A 186 -5.87 17.30 6.55
C GLN A 186 -6.48 15.96 6.15
N TRP A 187 -7.56 15.94 5.36
CA TRP A 187 -8.12 14.72 4.81
C TRP A 187 -7.09 13.90 4.03
N LEU A 188 -6.35 14.52 3.09
CA LEU A 188 -5.25 13.87 2.37
C LEU A 188 -4.18 13.31 3.31
N GLY A 189 -3.80 14.08 4.34
CA GLY A 189 -2.80 13.62 5.32
C GLY A 189 -3.28 12.40 6.13
N LEU A 190 -4.56 12.34 6.47
CA LEU A 190 -5.16 11.20 7.17
C LEU A 190 -5.29 9.97 6.26
N VAL A 191 -5.73 10.14 5.01
CA VAL A 191 -5.79 9.05 4.03
C VAL A 191 -4.39 8.46 3.80
N LEU A 192 -3.36 9.30 3.62
CA LEU A 192 -1.97 8.80 3.51
C LEU A 192 -1.51 8.06 4.77
N LEU A 193 -1.89 8.50 5.97
CA LEU A 193 -1.52 7.85 7.24
C LEU A 193 -2.17 6.47 7.40
N LEU A 194 -3.38 6.26 6.88
CA LEU A 194 -4.15 5.02 7.04
C LEU A 194 -3.98 4.05 5.87
N ASP A 195 -3.75 4.54 4.66
CA ASP A 195 -3.66 3.69 3.45
C ASP A 195 -2.22 3.40 3.07
N GLN A 196 -1.43 4.46 2.85
CA GLN A 196 -0.12 4.37 2.22
C GLN A 196 0.98 4.03 3.23
N VAL A 197 1.06 4.77 4.34
CA VAL A 197 2.12 4.57 5.35
C VAL A 197 2.12 3.14 5.92
N PRO A 198 0.99 2.46 6.19
CA PRO A 198 0.99 1.07 6.63
C PRO A 198 1.63 0.10 5.61
N ARG A 199 1.50 0.35 4.31
CA ARG A 199 2.14 -0.45 3.24
C ARG A 199 3.67 -0.33 3.27
N ASN A 200 4.22 0.79 3.75
CA ASN A 200 5.65 0.96 4.03
C ASN A 200 6.06 0.38 5.40
N VAL A 201 5.21 0.51 6.43
CA VAL A 201 5.53 0.14 7.82
C VAL A 201 5.45 -1.37 8.08
N TYR A 202 4.52 -2.06 7.41
CA TYR A 202 4.17 -3.48 7.63
C TYR A 202 4.43 -4.36 6.40
N ARG A 203 5.49 -4.06 5.63
CA ARG A 203 5.85 -4.82 4.43
C ARG A 203 6.17 -6.29 4.76
N GLY A 204 5.84 -7.22 3.86
CA GLY A 204 6.23 -8.63 3.97
C GLY A 204 5.38 -9.41 4.99
N PRO A 205 5.97 -10.13 5.96
CA PRO A 205 5.23 -10.97 6.91
C PRO A 205 4.17 -10.23 7.72
N GLU A 206 4.34 -8.92 7.96
CA GLU A 206 3.38 -8.11 8.70
C GLU A 206 2.21 -7.58 7.85
N SER A 207 2.17 -7.86 6.54
CA SER A 207 1.20 -7.25 5.60
C SER A 207 -0.27 -7.53 5.93
N SER A 208 -0.56 -8.61 6.65
CA SER A 208 -1.88 -8.91 7.21
C SER A 208 -2.42 -7.81 8.13
N VAL A 209 -1.54 -7.04 8.79
CA VAL A 209 -1.87 -5.85 9.58
C VAL A 209 -2.53 -4.77 8.72
N VAL A 210 -2.04 -4.59 7.49
CA VAL A 210 -2.60 -3.63 6.54
C VAL A 210 -4.01 -4.05 6.16
N PHE A 211 -4.16 -5.28 5.66
CA PHE A 211 -5.40 -5.77 5.09
C PHE A 211 -6.52 -5.98 6.13
N HIS A 212 -6.21 -6.47 7.34
CA HIS A 212 -7.22 -6.72 8.37
C HIS A 212 -7.63 -5.49 9.19
N PHE A 213 -6.79 -4.47 9.31
CA PHE A 213 -7.03 -3.33 10.21
C PHE A 213 -7.02 -1.97 9.51
N PHE A 214 -6.03 -1.72 8.65
CA PHE A 214 -5.86 -0.40 8.05
C PHE A 214 -6.72 -0.19 6.81
N ASP A 215 -6.79 -1.15 5.89
CA ASP A 215 -7.60 -1.03 4.67
C ASP A 215 -9.09 -0.72 4.97
N PRO A 216 -9.80 -1.40 5.90
CA PRO A 216 -11.19 -1.07 6.22
C PRO A 216 -11.38 0.34 6.78
N VAL A 217 -10.46 0.81 7.64
CA VAL A 217 -10.55 2.13 8.29
C VAL A 217 -10.14 3.25 7.31
N ALA A 218 -9.13 3.00 6.45
CA ALA A 218 -8.72 3.91 5.39
C ALA A 218 -9.84 4.13 4.38
N ARG A 219 -10.53 3.04 3.98
CA ARG A 219 -11.68 3.02 3.07
C ARG A 219 -12.85 3.86 3.58
N GLU A 220 -13.24 3.69 4.85
CA GLU A 220 -14.29 4.52 5.48
C GLU A 220 -13.90 6.00 5.60
N VAL A 221 -12.65 6.29 5.95
CA VAL A 221 -12.15 7.68 6.01
C VAL A 221 -12.03 8.32 4.62
N ALA A 222 -11.70 7.55 3.59
CA ALA A 222 -11.67 8.01 2.21
C ALA A 222 -13.06 8.36 1.69
N GLN A 223 -14.07 7.53 1.98
CA GLN A 223 -15.46 7.85 1.66
C GLN A 223 -15.88 9.16 2.35
N HIS A 224 -15.65 9.31 3.65
CA HIS A 224 -15.94 10.56 4.35
C HIS A 224 -15.18 11.79 3.79
N ALA A 225 -13.97 11.60 3.25
CA ALA A 225 -13.24 12.67 2.56
C ALA A 225 -13.86 13.03 1.20
N ILE A 226 -14.34 12.04 0.46
CA ILE A 226 -15.06 12.19 -0.82
C ILE A 226 -16.39 12.92 -0.57
N ASP A 227 -17.17 12.48 0.42
CA ASP A 227 -18.45 13.08 0.83
C ASP A 227 -18.26 14.55 1.27
N ALA A 228 -17.16 14.85 1.96
CA ALA A 228 -16.76 16.21 2.36
C ALA A 228 -16.19 17.06 1.19
N GLY A 229 -16.20 16.55 -0.05
CA GLY A 229 -15.73 17.26 -1.24
C GLY A 229 -14.21 17.50 -1.29
N ALA A 230 -13.42 16.81 -0.46
CA ALA A 230 -11.97 17.02 -0.38
C ALA A 230 -11.20 16.78 -1.71
N PRO A 231 -11.56 15.79 -2.55
CA PRO A 231 -10.90 15.59 -3.86
C PRO A 231 -11.24 16.67 -4.89
N THR A 232 -12.41 17.31 -4.77
CA THR A 232 -12.95 18.31 -5.72
C THR A 232 -12.75 19.75 -5.26
N HIS A 233 -12.32 19.98 -4.01
CA HIS A 233 -11.93 21.29 -3.50
C HIS A 233 -10.75 21.87 -4.31
N HIS A 234 -10.80 23.15 -4.69
CA HIS A 234 -9.85 23.75 -5.67
C HIS A 234 -8.36 23.46 -5.42
N ARG A 235 -7.89 23.57 -4.17
CA ARG A 235 -6.54 23.20 -3.69
C ARG A 235 -6.08 21.76 -4.00
N VAL A 236 -6.97 20.87 -4.41
CA VAL A 236 -6.72 19.46 -4.77
C VAL A 236 -7.26 19.12 -6.17
N ARG A 237 -8.39 19.71 -6.59
CA ARG A 237 -9.18 19.38 -7.79
C ARG A 237 -8.33 19.08 -9.03
N TYR A 238 -7.36 19.95 -9.33
CA TYR A 238 -6.51 19.90 -10.53
C TYR A 238 -5.05 19.52 -10.23
N ARG A 239 -4.82 18.78 -9.13
CA ARG A 239 -3.49 18.33 -8.70
C ARG A 239 -3.47 16.81 -8.60
N VAL A 240 -2.97 16.13 -9.65
CA VAL A 240 -2.96 14.66 -9.70
C VAL A 240 -2.21 14.07 -8.52
N ALA A 241 -1.08 14.69 -8.13
CA ALA A 241 -0.28 14.27 -6.98
C ALA A 241 -1.00 14.39 -5.62
N TYR A 242 -2.15 15.08 -5.55
CA TYR A 242 -3.00 15.13 -4.34
C TYR A 242 -4.31 14.34 -4.51
N ARG A 243 -4.96 14.41 -5.68
CA ARG A 243 -6.31 13.90 -5.87
C ARG A 243 -6.40 12.37 -5.93
N MET A 244 -5.43 11.70 -6.55
CA MET A 244 -5.49 10.24 -6.76
C MET A 244 -5.54 9.44 -5.44
N TRP A 245 -4.89 9.92 -4.38
CA TRP A 245 -4.81 9.24 -3.08
C TRP A 245 -6.16 9.01 -2.41
N PHE A 246 -7.18 9.82 -2.72
CA PHE A 246 -8.51 9.65 -2.16
C PHE A 246 -9.26 8.42 -2.70
N TYR A 247 -8.81 7.86 -3.83
CA TYR A 247 -9.49 6.75 -4.51
C TYR A 247 -8.77 5.41 -4.28
N LEU A 248 -7.46 5.42 -3.97
CA LEU A 248 -6.69 4.21 -3.65
C LEU A 248 -7.29 3.35 -2.51
N PRO A 249 -7.85 3.90 -1.42
CA PRO A 249 -8.47 3.08 -0.37
C PRO A 249 -9.74 2.32 -0.80
N LEU A 250 -10.38 2.74 -1.90
CA LEU A 250 -11.48 2.03 -2.54
C LEU A 250 -10.91 0.91 -3.43
N MET A 251 -9.94 1.25 -4.28
CA MET A 251 -9.14 0.32 -5.11
C MET A 251 -8.50 -0.81 -4.28
N HIS A 252 -8.09 -0.53 -3.04
CA HIS A 252 -7.48 -1.51 -2.14
C HIS A 252 -8.48 -2.44 -1.45
N SER A 253 -9.79 -2.24 -1.59
CA SER A 253 -10.80 -3.09 -0.96
C SER A 253 -11.07 -4.38 -1.77
N GLU A 254 -11.55 -5.43 -1.11
CA GLU A 254 -12.05 -6.66 -1.77
C GLU A 254 -13.57 -6.55 -1.94
N ASP A 255 -14.03 -5.49 -2.61
CA ASP A 255 -15.44 -5.07 -2.68
C ASP A 255 -15.75 -4.45 -4.05
N LEU A 256 -16.50 -5.17 -4.90
CA LEU A 256 -16.77 -4.77 -6.28
C LEU A 256 -17.54 -3.44 -6.38
N ALA A 257 -18.42 -3.13 -5.42
CA ALA A 257 -19.19 -1.89 -5.46
C ALA A 257 -18.30 -0.66 -5.24
N LEU A 258 -17.20 -0.81 -4.49
CA LEU A 258 -16.23 0.26 -4.27
C LEU A 258 -15.25 0.41 -5.44
N HIS A 259 -14.97 -0.67 -6.18
CA HIS A 259 -14.33 -0.57 -7.49
C HIS A 259 -15.19 0.18 -8.51
N ASP A 260 -16.49 -0.12 -8.60
CA ASP A 260 -17.41 0.63 -9.47
C ASP A 260 -17.50 2.13 -9.08
N ALA A 261 -17.44 2.45 -7.79
CA ALA A 261 -17.33 3.82 -7.30
C ALA A 261 -15.99 4.49 -7.66
N ALA A 262 -14.86 3.79 -7.45
CA ALA A 262 -13.52 4.29 -7.80
C ALA A 262 -13.38 4.56 -9.30
N VAL A 263 -13.86 3.64 -10.16
CA VAL A 263 -14.00 3.82 -11.61
C VAL A 263 -14.78 5.11 -11.94
N GLY A 264 -15.88 5.38 -11.25
CA GLY A 264 -16.65 6.62 -11.38
C GLY A 264 -15.84 7.87 -10.98
N HIS A 265 -15.09 7.80 -9.89
CA HIS A 265 -14.24 8.89 -9.42
C HIS A 265 -13.05 9.19 -10.35
N TYR A 266 -12.41 8.17 -10.93
CA TYR A 266 -11.34 8.35 -11.91
C TYR A 266 -11.87 8.92 -13.24
N ARG A 267 -13.05 8.50 -13.72
CA ARG A 267 -13.71 9.13 -14.88
C ARG A 267 -13.96 10.61 -14.61
N ARG A 268 -14.67 10.95 -13.52
CA ARG A 268 -14.90 12.35 -13.10
C ARG A 268 -13.59 13.13 -13.02
N MET A 269 -12.52 12.55 -12.45
CA MET A 269 -11.20 13.18 -12.38
C MET A 269 -10.54 13.42 -13.74
N ARG A 270 -10.71 12.56 -14.74
CA ARG A 270 -10.28 12.86 -16.11
C ARG A 270 -11.11 13.98 -16.71
N ASP A 271 -12.43 13.87 -16.58
CA ASP A 271 -13.38 14.81 -17.18
C ASP A 271 -13.23 16.22 -16.57
N ASP A 272 -12.88 16.35 -15.28
CA ASP A 272 -12.40 17.58 -14.62
C ASP A 272 -11.23 18.27 -15.35
N PHE A 273 -10.24 17.48 -15.76
CA PHE A 273 -9.01 18.02 -16.36
C PHE A 273 -9.25 18.36 -17.82
N GLU A 274 -10.07 17.60 -18.54
CA GLU A 274 -10.52 17.94 -19.90
C GLU A 274 -11.41 19.20 -19.91
N GLU A 275 -12.39 19.32 -18.99
CA GLU A 275 -13.18 20.55 -18.77
C GLU A 275 -12.27 21.77 -18.60
N LEU A 276 -11.25 21.66 -17.74
CA LEU A 276 -10.30 22.76 -17.51
C LEU A 276 -9.46 23.05 -18.76
N MET A 277 -8.85 22.02 -19.36
CA MET A 277 -7.97 22.18 -20.52
C MET A 277 -8.71 22.67 -21.78
N ALA A 278 -10.01 22.42 -21.92
CA ALA A 278 -10.82 22.94 -23.01
C ALA A 278 -11.05 24.46 -22.93
N GLY A 279 -10.92 25.07 -21.74
CA GLY A 279 -11.05 26.52 -21.54
C GLY A 279 -9.85 27.34 -22.04
N ASP A 280 -10.05 28.66 -22.06
CA ASP A 280 -9.09 29.68 -22.50
C ASP A 280 -8.00 30.03 -21.47
N GLY A 281 -8.16 29.60 -20.22
CA GLY A 281 -7.26 29.91 -19.11
C GLY A 281 -7.47 31.28 -18.46
N ALA A 282 -8.36 32.12 -18.99
CA ALA A 282 -8.68 33.43 -18.44
C ALA A 282 -9.72 33.33 -17.29
N ALA A 283 -10.63 32.36 -17.38
CA ALA A 283 -11.67 32.17 -16.38
C ALA A 283 -11.18 31.54 -15.06
N GLY A 284 -11.73 32.04 -13.95
CA GLY A 284 -11.59 31.45 -12.60
C GLY A 284 -10.44 31.99 -11.75
N PRO A 285 -10.30 31.50 -10.50
CA PRO A 285 -9.30 31.98 -9.54
C PRO A 285 -7.86 31.70 -9.96
N ASP A 286 -6.92 32.47 -9.42
CA ASP A 286 -5.48 32.42 -9.76
C ASP A 286 -4.87 31.02 -9.65
N ASP A 287 -5.29 30.25 -8.65
CA ASP A 287 -4.90 28.85 -8.46
C ASP A 287 -5.36 27.95 -9.63
N GLN A 288 -6.55 28.19 -10.16
CA GLN A 288 -7.09 27.47 -11.32
C GLN A 288 -6.42 27.91 -12.63
N ARG A 289 -6.16 29.22 -12.82
CA ARG A 289 -5.41 29.73 -13.99
C ARG A 289 -3.97 29.18 -14.01
N LYS A 290 -3.32 29.03 -12.85
CA LYS A 290 -2.03 28.34 -12.72
C LYS A 290 -2.11 26.86 -13.06
N CYS A 291 -3.13 26.14 -12.57
CA CYS A 291 -3.34 24.74 -12.94
C CYS A 291 -3.58 24.57 -14.45
N TRP A 292 -4.38 25.46 -15.05
CA TRP A 292 -4.61 25.50 -16.49
C TRP A 292 -3.30 25.67 -17.26
N GLY A 293 -2.45 26.63 -16.92
CA GLY A 293 -1.20 26.88 -17.67
C GLY A 293 -0.27 25.66 -17.74
N VAL A 294 -0.13 24.93 -16.63
CA VAL A 294 0.71 23.71 -16.58
C VAL A 294 0.08 22.56 -17.40
N LEU A 295 -1.25 22.42 -17.38
CA LEU A 295 -1.96 21.34 -18.07
C LEU A 295 -2.12 21.62 -19.57
N ALA A 296 -2.48 22.85 -19.95
CA ALA A 296 -2.62 23.30 -21.33
C ALA A 296 -1.30 23.26 -22.11
N ALA A 297 -0.17 23.46 -21.44
CA ALA A 297 1.17 23.29 -22.02
C ALA A 297 1.64 21.82 -22.11
N ARG A 298 0.92 20.86 -21.49
CA ARG A 298 1.33 19.45 -21.34
C ARG A 298 0.16 18.47 -21.54
N ARG A 299 -0.80 18.82 -22.41
CA ARG A 299 -2.10 18.14 -22.58
C ARG A 299 -2.01 16.62 -22.75
N GLU A 300 -1.12 16.15 -23.62
CA GLU A 300 -0.91 14.72 -23.86
C GLU A 300 -0.38 14.02 -22.61
N ALA A 301 0.64 14.57 -21.95
CA ALA A 301 1.17 14.04 -20.70
C ALA A 301 0.15 14.10 -19.53
N ALA A 302 -0.83 15.00 -19.57
CA ALA A 302 -1.95 15.02 -18.64
C ALA A 302 -2.92 13.86 -18.92
N ARG A 303 -3.34 13.69 -20.18
CA ARG A 303 -4.20 12.59 -20.65
C ARG A 303 -3.60 11.23 -20.36
N ASP A 304 -2.35 11.01 -20.76
CA ASP A 304 -1.56 9.81 -20.46
C ASP A 304 -1.64 9.42 -18.97
N LEU A 305 -1.46 10.39 -18.07
CA LEU A 305 -1.44 10.14 -16.64
C LEU A 305 -2.84 9.88 -16.07
N LEU A 306 -3.87 10.58 -16.57
CA LEU A 306 -5.26 10.38 -16.15
C LEU A 306 -5.77 9.01 -16.59
N GLU A 307 -5.51 8.61 -17.84
CA GLU A 307 -5.89 7.30 -18.35
C GLU A 307 -5.05 6.18 -17.71
N THR A 308 -3.73 6.39 -17.45
CA THR A 308 -2.91 5.43 -16.67
C THR A 308 -3.50 5.16 -15.28
N ASN A 309 -4.04 6.19 -14.60
CA ASN A 309 -4.70 6.00 -13.30
C ASN A 309 -6.02 5.22 -13.43
N TYR A 310 -6.79 5.47 -14.49
CA TYR A 310 -8.04 4.77 -14.79
C TYR A 310 -7.82 3.29 -15.17
N ASP A 311 -6.84 3.00 -16.03
CA ASP A 311 -6.44 1.64 -16.41
C ASP A 311 -5.95 0.83 -15.19
N PHE A 312 -5.25 1.49 -14.25
CA PHE A 312 -4.78 0.86 -13.03
C PHE A 312 -5.95 0.45 -12.11
N GLU A 313 -6.99 1.27 -12.02
CA GLU A 313 -8.25 0.91 -11.35
C GLU A 313 -8.96 -0.25 -12.06
N MET A 314 -9.11 -0.19 -13.40
CA MET A 314 -9.74 -1.26 -14.18
C MET A 314 -9.06 -2.62 -13.94
N LYS A 315 -7.72 -2.66 -13.90
CA LYS A 315 -6.96 -3.89 -13.57
C LYS A 315 -7.26 -4.44 -12.17
N HIS A 316 -7.43 -3.57 -11.17
CA HIS A 316 -7.79 -4.01 -9.82
C HIS A 316 -9.22 -4.57 -9.78
N ARG A 317 -10.15 -3.83 -10.39
CA ARG A 317 -11.55 -4.21 -10.53
C ARG A 317 -11.71 -5.58 -11.21
N ASP A 318 -11.02 -5.84 -12.30
CA ASP A 318 -11.16 -7.09 -13.07
C ASP A 318 -10.73 -8.32 -12.25
N ILE A 319 -9.76 -8.19 -11.34
CA ILE A 319 -9.36 -9.24 -10.39
C ILE A 319 -10.48 -9.50 -9.37
N ILE A 320 -11.13 -8.45 -8.87
CA ILE A 320 -12.29 -8.59 -7.97
C ILE A 320 -13.52 -9.13 -8.70
N VAL A 321 -13.71 -8.83 -9.99
CA VAL A 321 -14.73 -9.50 -10.84
C VAL A 321 -14.44 -10.99 -11.02
N GLN A 322 -13.17 -11.36 -11.23
CA GLN A 322 -12.78 -12.75 -11.50
C GLN A 322 -12.75 -13.65 -10.25
N PHE A 323 -12.29 -13.12 -9.10
CA PHE A 323 -12.04 -13.93 -7.89
C PHE A 323 -12.81 -13.47 -6.64
N GLY A 324 -13.49 -12.32 -6.68
CA GLY A 324 -14.14 -11.71 -5.50
C GLY A 324 -13.18 -11.20 -4.41
N ARG A 325 -11.87 -11.34 -4.60
CA ARG A 325 -10.81 -11.02 -3.64
C ARG A 325 -9.45 -10.91 -4.36
N TYR A 326 -8.40 -10.44 -3.69
CA TYR A 326 -7.05 -10.43 -4.23
C TYR A 326 -6.31 -11.75 -3.95
N PRO A 327 -5.97 -12.55 -4.99
CA PRO A 327 -5.32 -13.85 -4.78
C PRO A 327 -3.95 -13.72 -4.09
N HIS A 328 -3.20 -12.68 -4.45
CA HIS A 328 -1.87 -12.39 -3.87
C HIS A 328 -1.89 -12.09 -2.36
N ARG A 329 -3.07 -11.78 -1.77
CA ARG A 329 -3.20 -11.55 -0.32
C ARG A 329 -3.44 -12.85 0.46
N ASN A 330 -3.79 -13.95 -0.20
CA ASN A 330 -4.28 -15.17 0.46
C ASN A 330 -3.34 -15.70 1.55
N ALA A 331 -2.04 -15.81 1.27
CA ALA A 331 -1.05 -16.27 2.24
C ALA A 331 -0.95 -15.38 3.49
N ALA A 332 -0.96 -14.05 3.32
CA ALA A 332 -0.95 -13.10 4.43
C ALA A 332 -2.27 -13.12 5.24
N MET A 333 -3.39 -13.34 4.56
CA MET A 333 -4.73 -13.41 5.13
C MET A 333 -5.08 -14.80 5.71
N GLY A 334 -4.15 -15.76 5.70
CA GLY A 334 -4.39 -17.15 6.14
C GLY A 334 -5.41 -17.93 5.30
N ARG A 335 -5.70 -17.48 4.07
CA ARG A 335 -6.69 -18.09 3.18
C ARG A 335 -6.05 -19.15 2.28
N PRO A 336 -6.69 -20.31 2.05
CA PRO A 336 -6.31 -21.18 0.95
C PRO A 336 -6.67 -20.53 -0.39
N SER A 337 -5.74 -20.59 -1.35
CA SER A 337 -6.03 -20.29 -2.77
C SER A 337 -6.72 -21.48 -3.44
N THR A 338 -7.68 -21.18 -4.31
CA THR A 338 -8.29 -22.12 -5.28
C THR A 338 -7.28 -22.58 -6.34
N ALA A 339 -7.68 -23.43 -7.28
CA ALA A 339 -6.78 -23.86 -8.37
C ALA A 339 -6.53 -22.71 -9.36
N GLU A 340 -7.60 -21.99 -9.66
CA GLU A 340 -7.70 -20.84 -10.56
C GLU A 340 -6.87 -19.66 -10.03
N GLU A 341 -6.90 -19.42 -8.71
CA GLU A 341 -6.05 -18.41 -8.06
C GLU A 341 -4.57 -18.78 -8.05
N ARG A 342 -4.21 -20.07 -8.02
CA ARG A 342 -2.81 -20.49 -8.14
C ARG A 342 -2.32 -20.33 -9.57
N ASP A 343 -3.05 -20.88 -10.54
CA ASP A 343 -2.72 -20.76 -11.97
C ASP A 343 -2.59 -19.28 -12.40
N TYR A 344 -3.47 -18.40 -11.93
CA TYR A 344 -3.36 -16.95 -12.14
C TYR A 344 -2.03 -16.36 -11.61
N LEU A 345 -1.62 -16.72 -10.39
CA LEU A 345 -0.39 -16.21 -9.78
C LEU A 345 0.87 -16.83 -10.42
N ASP A 346 0.85 -18.13 -10.69
CA ASP A 346 1.97 -18.89 -11.25
C ASP A 346 2.26 -18.47 -12.71
N ASN A 347 1.23 -18.08 -13.48
CA ASN A 347 1.37 -17.48 -14.81
C ASN A 347 1.71 -15.97 -14.78
N GLY A 348 1.99 -15.39 -13.61
CA GLY A 348 2.46 -14.00 -13.48
C GLY A 348 1.36 -12.95 -13.44
N GLY A 349 0.18 -13.29 -12.92
CA GLY A 349 -0.92 -12.37 -12.68
C GLY A 349 -0.55 -11.20 -11.75
N GLU A 350 -1.25 -10.08 -11.89
CA GLU A 350 -0.93 -8.82 -11.22
C GLU A 350 -1.00 -8.96 -9.68
N THR A 351 0.12 -8.65 -9.02
CA THR A 351 0.26 -8.62 -7.55
C THR A 351 0.41 -7.20 -6.99
N PHE A 352 0.47 -6.19 -7.87
CA PHE A 352 0.70 -4.76 -7.62
C PHE A 352 1.85 -4.39 -6.65
N SER A 353 2.73 -5.34 -6.38
CA SER A 353 3.82 -5.24 -5.40
C SER A 353 5.15 -5.17 -6.13
N ASN A 354 5.50 -3.95 -6.55
CA ASN A 354 6.75 -3.63 -7.27
C ASN A 354 8.00 -3.76 -6.38
N SER A 355 8.33 -5.00 -6.04
CA SER A 355 9.57 -5.40 -5.39
C SER A 355 10.74 -5.20 -6.34
N SER A 356 11.71 -4.38 -5.93
CA SER A 356 12.90 -4.10 -6.73
C SER A 356 13.85 -5.30 -6.81
N GLY A 357 13.64 -6.19 -7.78
CA GLY A 357 14.71 -7.05 -8.33
C GLY A 357 15.24 -8.19 -7.46
N GLY A 358 14.36 -9.01 -6.87
CA GLY A 358 14.74 -10.30 -6.28
C GLY A 358 15.02 -11.37 -7.34
N GLY A 359 16.14 -11.26 -8.06
CA GLY A 359 16.51 -12.17 -9.15
C GLY A 359 16.96 -13.55 -8.66
N GLY A 360 16.01 -14.47 -8.45
CA GLY A 360 16.30 -15.84 -8.03
C GLY A 360 16.52 -16.81 -9.19
N LYS A 361 17.78 -17.15 -9.46
CA LYS A 361 18.25 -18.46 -9.95
C LYS A 361 19.74 -18.63 -9.66
#